data_AF-A0A7W1K5V8-F1
#
_entry.id   AF-A0A7W1K5V8-F1
#
_cell.length_a   1.000
_cell.length_b   1.000
_cell.length_c   1.000
_cell.angle_alpha   90.00
_cell.angle_beta   90.00
_cell.angle_gamma   90.00
#
_symmetry.space_group_name_H-M   'P 1'
#
loop_
_entity.id
_entity.type
_entity.pdbx_description
1 polymer ?
#
loop_
_entity_poly.entity_id
_entity_poly.type
_entity_poly.pdbx_seq_one_letter_code
_entity_poly.pdbx_strand_id
1 'polypeptide(L)'
;LGEIPSSLELAGLEVVRPGFSWTAIVTATPVLVALLTVQSNVPSVIYLRSQGFRAPERLINIVSGGGTVVGSLLGPIAMSLALPPLLLAAGPGAGERSLRYRAVFLPVATGVLIALFAGTAADLSVLVPPVLLLGMAGLALMPALVAALREITTGPLVLGPLFAFTIALSDMTLFGLGPFFWALVLGTAVSLLSERDGWKRSDNDASPSARPAA
;
A
#
# COMPACT_ATOMS: atom_id res chain seq x y z
N LEU A 1 34.40 12.35 2.74
CA LEU A 1 33.99 10.93 2.71
C LEU A 1 33.62 10.59 4.15
N GLY A 2 32.36 10.26 4.41
CA GLY A 2 31.88 9.93 5.76
C GLY A 2 32.64 8.74 6.33
N GLU A 3 32.75 8.68 7.66
CA GLU A 3 33.38 7.55 8.35
C GLU A 3 32.66 6.25 7.98
N ILE A 4 33.43 5.21 7.65
CA ILE A 4 32.88 3.87 7.42
C ILE A 4 32.47 3.35 8.81
N PRO A 5 31.21 2.94 9.02
CA PRO A 5 30.78 2.41 10.32
C PRO A 5 31.69 1.23 10.72
N SER A 6 32.35 1.39 11.86
CA SER A 6 33.39 0.48 12.37
C SER A 6 32.81 -0.77 13.06
N SER A 7 31.49 -0.83 13.22
CA SER A 7 30.75 -1.96 13.78
C SER A 7 29.47 -2.24 13.00
N LEU A 8 29.21 -3.52 12.72
CA LEU A 8 27.91 -4.03 12.34
C LEU A 8 26.95 -3.88 13.53
N GLU A 9 26.32 -2.71 13.66
CA GLU A 9 25.25 -2.54 14.65
C GLU A 9 23.96 -3.15 14.11
N LEU A 10 23.43 -4.13 14.84
CA LEU A 10 22.08 -4.62 14.62
C LEU A 10 21.10 -3.50 14.98
N ALA A 11 20.07 -3.31 14.15
CA ALA A 11 19.03 -2.33 14.42
C ALA A 11 18.43 -2.54 15.83
N GLY A 12 18.57 -1.54 16.69
CA GLY A 12 17.96 -1.54 18.02
C GLY A 12 16.46 -1.35 17.94
N LEU A 13 15.71 -2.00 18.84
CA LEU A 13 14.26 -1.82 18.92
C LEU A 13 13.96 -0.56 19.76
N GLU A 14 13.58 0.53 19.11
CA GLU A 14 13.12 1.74 19.80
C GLU A 14 11.60 1.70 19.96
N VAL A 15 11.14 1.75 21.20
CA VAL A 15 9.69 1.81 21.49
C VAL A 15 9.24 3.26 21.49
N VAL A 16 8.40 3.59 20.51
CA VAL A 16 7.80 4.91 20.36
C VAL A 16 6.55 5.01 21.24
N ARG A 17 6.47 6.05 22.07
CA ARG A 17 5.27 6.33 22.86
C ARG A 17 4.18 6.89 21.96
N PRO A 18 2.97 6.29 21.92
CA PRO A 18 1.90 6.78 21.06
C PRO A 18 1.36 8.13 21.56
N GLY A 19 1.38 9.14 20.69
CA GLY A 19 0.69 10.41 20.88
C GLY A 19 -0.69 10.36 20.21
N PHE A 20 -1.76 10.59 20.97
CA PHE A 20 -3.11 10.60 20.42
C PHE A 20 -3.53 12.03 20.05
N SER A 21 -3.94 12.21 18.80
CA SER A 21 -4.51 13.47 18.30
C SER A 21 -5.81 13.17 17.59
N TRP A 22 -6.89 13.82 18.04
CA TRP A 22 -8.20 13.67 17.42
C TRP A 22 -8.18 14.08 15.94
N THR A 23 -7.49 15.17 15.63
CA THR A 23 -7.33 15.65 14.26
C THR A 23 -6.63 14.60 13.41
N ALA A 24 -5.53 14.01 13.88
CA ALA A 24 -4.81 12.98 13.12
C ALA A 24 -5.65 11.71 12.89
N ILE A 25 -6.46 11.30 13.88
CA ILE A 25 -7.36 10.15 13.75
C ILE A 25 -8.41 10.42 12.67
N VAL A 26 -9.10 11.57 12.73
CA VAL A 26 -10.16 11.88 11.77
C VAL A 26 -9.62 12.07 10.36
N THR A 27 -8.41 12.62 10.22
CA THR A 27 -7.84 12.96 8.90
C THR A 27 -7.08 11.82 8.25
N ALA A 28 -6.24 11.10 9.00
CA ALA A 28 -5.33 10.09 8.44
C ALA A 28 -5.98 8.70 8.39
N THR A 29 -6.84 8.34 9.35
CA THR A 29 -7.42 7.00 9.41
C THR A 29 -8.26 6.64 8.17
N PRO A 30 -9.16 7.50 7.65
CA PRO A 30 -9.94 7.16 6.45
C PRO A 30 -9.07 6.93 5.22
N VAL A 31 -8.06 7.79 5.02
CA VAL A 31 -7.11 7.68 3.91
C VAL A 31 -6.30 6.40 4.01
N LEU A 32 -5.78 6.10 5.21
CA LEU A 32 -4.99 4.89 5.46
C LEU A 32 -5.82 3.63 5.24
N VAL A 33 -7.04 3.57 5.77
CA VAL A 33 -7.94 2.43 5.59
C VAL A 33 -8.31 2.24 4.12
N ALA A 34 -8.60 3.33 3.39
CA ALA A 34 -8.85 3.27 1.96
C ALA A 34 -7.64 2.71 1.21
N LEU A 35 -6.44 3.18 1.51
CA LEU A 35 -5.20 2.72 0.90
C LEU A 35 -4.97 1.21 1.12
N LEU A 36 -5.00 0.76 2.38
CA LEU A 36 -4.78 -0.65 2.75
C LEU A 36 -5.87 -1.57 2.18
N THR A 37 -7.11 -1.10 2.12
CA THR A 37 -8.20 -1.94 1.62
C THR A 37 -8.12 -2.07 0.11
N VAL A 38 -8.03 -0.95 -0.60
CA VAL A 38 -8.14 -0.89 -2.06
C VAL A 38 -6.87 -1.40 -2.74
N GLN A 39 -5.69 -1.02 -2.25
CA GLN A 39 -4.44 -1.33 -2.95
C GLN A 39 -3.84 -2.69 -2.58
N SER A 40 -4.08 -3.19 -1.37
CA SER A 40 -3.42 -4.41 -0.89
C SER A 40 -4.41 -5.52 -0.54
N ASN A 41 -5.35 -5.30 0.39
CA ASN A 41 -6.20 -6.38 0.89
C ASN A 41 -7.20 -6.91 -0.16
N VAL A 42 -7.92 -6.04 -0.88
CA VAL A 42 -8.90 -6.46 -1.89
C VAL A 42 -8.24 -7.23 -3.05
N PRO A 43 -7.18 -6.73 -3.71
CA PRO A 43 -6.49 -7.47 -4.77
C PRO A 43 -5.95 -8.83 -4.29
N SER A 44 -5.42 -8.88 -3.06
CA SER A 44 -4.92 -10.10 -2.45
C SER A 44 -6.03 -11.15 -2.21
N VAL A 45 -7.19 -10.71 -1.73
CA VAL A 45 -8.38 -11.57 -1.57
C VAL A 45 -8.87 -12.09 -2.90
N ILE A 46 -8.94 -11.22 -3.93
CA ILE A 46 -9.35 -11.60 -5.28
C ILE A 46 -8.40 -12.67 -5.83
N TYR A 47 -7.10 -12.52 -5.64
CA TYR A 47 -6.12 -13.50 -6.07
C TYR A 47 -6.26 -14.84 -5.31
N LEU A 48 -6.40 -14.81 -3.98
CA LEU A 48 -6.61 -16.04 -3.21
C LEU A 48 -7.85 -16.82 -3.68
N ARG A 49 -8.93 -16.09 -4.00
CA ARG A 49 -10.15 -16.69 -4.57
C ARG A 49 -9.92 -17.26 -5.96
N SER A 50 -9.14 -16.60 -6.82
CA SER A 50 -8.82 -17.13 -8.15
C SER A 50 -7.97 -18.41 -8.09
N GLN A 51 -7.17 -18.58 -7.03
CA GLN A 51 -6.46 -19.82 -6.72
C GLN A 51 -7.35 -20.87 -5.99
N GLY A 52 -8.64 -20.58 -5.82
CA GLY A 52 -9.63 -21.47 -5.20
C GLY A 52 -9.58 -21.52 -3.66
N PHE A 53 -8.84 -20.64 -3.00
CA PHE A 53 -8.83 -20.57 -1.53
C PHE A 53 -10.05 -19.81 -0.99
N ARG A 54 -10.55 -20.24 0.18
CA ARG A 54 -11.56 -19.49 0.94
C ARG A 54 -10.87 -18.38 1.73
N ALA A 55 -10.70 -17.21 1.12
CA ALA A 55 -10.07 -16.06 1.76
C ALA A 55 -10.98 -15.46 2.87
N PRO A 56 -10.56 -15.46 4.15
CA PRO A 56 -11.35 -14.89 5.23
C PRO A 56 -11.11 -13.37 5.33
N GLU A 57 -11.82 -12.59 4.52
CA GLU A 57 -11.65 -11.12 4.43
C GLU A 57 -11.65 -10.42 5.80
N ARG A 58 -12.61 -10.77 6.66
CA ARG A 58 -12.72 -10.20 8.00
C ARG A 58 -11.48 -10.46 8.84
N LEU A 59 -10.92 -11.67 8.76
CA LEU A 59 -9.71 -12.03 9.51
C LEU A 59 -8.49 -11.28 8.97
N ILE A 60 -8.36 -11.15 7.65
CA ILE A 60 -7.28 -10.40 7.01
C ILE A 60 -7.29 -8.94 7.51
N ASN A 61 -8.46 -8.30 7.54
CA ASN A 61 -8.57 -6.92 8.02
C ASN A 61 -8.31 -6.79 9.53
N ILE A 62 -8.79 -7.73 10.36
CA ILE A 62 -8.53 -7.73 11.80
C ILE A 62 -7.03 -7.89 12.08
N VAL A 63 -6.35 -8.84 11.41
CA VAL A 63 -4.92 -9.07 11.59
C VAL A 63 -4.10 -7.87 11.08
N SER A 64 -4.49 -7.29 9.94
CA SER A 64 -3.85 -6.08 9.40
C SER A 64 -3.96 -4.90 10.37
N GLY A 65 -5.16 -4.65 10.91
CA GLY A 65 -5.39 -3.58 11.89
C GLY A 65 -4.68 -3.83 13.21
N GLY A 66 -4.78 -5.06 13.77
CA GLY A 66 -4.08 -5.43 15.00
C GLY A 66 -2.56 -5.35 14.85
N GLY A 67 -2.02 -5.84 13.73
CA GLY A 67 -0.61 -5.73 13.39
C GLY A 67 -0.16 -4.28 13.22
N THR A 68 -1.00 -3.42 12.65
CA THR A 68 -0.74 -1.97 12.56
C THR A 68 -0.69 -1.33 13.94
N VAL A 69 -1.60 -1.68 14.86
CA VAL A 69 -1.60 -1.15 16.24
C VAL A 69 -0.34 -1.57 16.99
N VAL A 70 0.03 -2.85 16.92
CA VAL A 70 1.25 -3.36 17.58
C VAL A 70 2.50 -2.78 16.92
N GLY A 71 2.56 -2.76 15.59
CA GLY A 71 3.66 -2.19 14.83
C GLY A 71 3.85 -0.70 15.06
N SER A 72 2.77 0.04 15.33
CA SER A 72 2.81 1.47 15.63
C SER A 72 3.64 1.81 16.89
N LEU A 73 3.80 0.85 17.80
CA LEU A 73 4.67 0.99 18.98
C LEU A 73 6.16 1.02 18.62
N LEU A 74 6.52 0.59 17.41
CA LEU A 74 7.88 0.60 16.88
C LEU A 74 8.08 1.73 15.84
N GLY A 75 7.13 2.66 15.74
CA GLY A 75 7.13 3.75 14.77
C GLY A 75 5.93 3.72 13.81
N PRO A 76 5.80 4.70 12.91
CA PRO A 76 4.65 4.82 12.02
C PRO A 76 4.65 3.72 10.94
N ILE A 77 3.98 2.61 11.21
CA ILE A 77 3.94 1.44 10.32
C ILE A 77 2.48 1.05 10.10
N ALA A 78 2.13 0.71 8.85
CA ALA A 78 0.85 0.12 8.49
C ALA A 78 1.05 -1.29 7.94
N MET A 79 0.33 -2.26 8.49
CA MET A 79 0.41 -3.66 8.10
C MET A 79 -0.80 -4.03 7.23
N SER A 80 -0.55 -4.70 6.11
CA SER A 80 -1.60 -5.24 5.23
C SER A 80 -1.14 -6.51 4.53
N LEU A 81 -2.06 -7.17 3.82
CA LEU A 81 -1.76 -8.36 3.04
C LEU A 81 -1.03 -7.98 1.74
N ALA A 82 0.25 -8.33 1.65
CA ALA A 82 1.09 -7.98 0.51
C ALA A 82 0.82 -8.90 -0.70
N LEU A 83 0.34 -8.33 -1.81
CA LEU A 83 0.00 -9.07 -3.01
C LEU A 83 1.21 -9.76 -3.67
N PRO A 84 2.36 -9.12 -3.94
CA PRO A 84 3.45 -9.77 -4.67
C PRO A 84 3.98 -11.08 -4.05
N PRO A 85 4.32 -11.14 -2.74
CA PRO A 85 4.72 -12.41 -2.13
C PRO A 85 3.57 -13.42 -2.06
N LEU A 86 2.33 -12.95 -1.96
CA LEU A 86 1.15 -13.82 -2.01
C LEU A 86 0.97 -14.48 -3.38
N LEU A 87 1.23 -13.76 -4.49
CA LEU A 87 1.21 -14.33 -5.84
C LEU A 87 2.16 -15.52 -5.95
N LEU A 88 3.35 -15.38 -5.38
CA LEU A 88 4.36 -16.42 -5.37
C LEU A 88 3.98 -17.59 -4.44
N ALA A 89 3.46 -17.30 -3.25
CA ALA A 89 3.17 -18.31 -2.24
C ALA A 89 1.86 -19.08 -2.48
N ALA A 90 0.82 -18.43 -3.02
CA ALA A 90 -0.47 -19.06 -3.29
C ALA A 90 -0.62 -19.57 -4.72
N GLY A 91 0.28 -19.16 -5.64
CA GLY A 91 0.28 -19.56 -7.03
C GLY A 91 0.57 -21.06 -7.27
N PRO A 92 0.35 -21.55 -8.50
CA PRO A 92 0.51 -22.96 -8.85
C PRO A 92 1.95 -23.48 -8.68
N GLY A 93 2.94 -22.60 -8.81
CA GLY A 93 4.36 -22.93 -8.66
C GLY A 93 4.85 -23.13 -7.22
N ALA A 94 4.02 -22.84 -6.21
CA ALA A 94 4.39 -22.95 -4.80
C ALA A 94 4.37 -24.39 -4.23
N GLY A 95 4.27 -25.38 -5.10
CA GLY A 95 4.17 -26.79 -4.73
C GLY A 95 2.77 -27.22 -4.30
N GLU A 96 2.72 -28.29 -3.51
CA GLU A 96 1.49 -28.96 -3.12
C GLU A 96 0.56 -28.03 -2.33
N ARG A 97 -0.73 -28.02 -2.71
CA ARG A 97 -1.71 -27.04 -2.23
C ARG A 97 -1.86 -26.99 -0.70
N SER A 98 -1.74 -28.13 -0.03
CA SER A 98 -1.80 -28.26 1.44
C SER A 98 -0.58 -27.66 2.15
N LEU A 99 0.56 -27.51 1.45
CA LEU A 99 1.83 -27.06 2.00
C LEU A 99 2.20 -25.64 1.57
N ARG A 100 1.45 -25.03 0.65
CA ARG A 100 1.72 -23.67 0.12
C ARG A 100 1.85 -22.59 1.19
N TYR A 101 1.17 -22.73 2.34
CA TYR A 101 1.30 -21.78 3.44
C TYR A 101 2.75 -21.65 3.95
N ARG A 102 3.57 -22.71 3.79
CA ARG A 102 4.98 -22.70 4.19
C ARG A 102 5.83 -21.78 3.32
N ALA A 103 5.43 -21.53 2.08
CA ALA A 103 6.15 -20.63 1.17
C ALA A 103 6.20 -19.19 1.69
N VAL A 104 5.31 -18.82 2.63
CA VAL A 104 5.29 -17.49 3.27
C VAL A 104 6.47 -17.30 4.23
N PHE A 105 7.01 -18.36 4.82
CA PHE A 105 8.12 -18.23 5.77
C PHE A 105 9.39 -17.67 5.12
N LEU A 106 9.64 -17.97 3.85
CA LEU A 106 10.82 -17.50 3.14
C LEU A 106 10.84 -15.96 2.96
N PRO A 107 9.83 -15.31 2.35
CA PRO A 107 9.81 -13.85 2.23
C PRO A 107 9.77 -13.16 3.60
N VAL A 108 9.13 -13.76 4.61
CA VAL A 108 9.14 -13.22 5.99
C VAL A 108 10.55 -13.28 6.59
N ALA A 109 11.23 -14.43 6.51
CA ALA A 109 12.59 -14.59 7.02
C ALA A 109 13.57 -13.65 6.30
N THR A 110 13.48 -13.54 4.97
CA THR A 110 14.29 -12.61 4.19
C THR A 110 13.97 -11.16 4.56
N GLY A 111 12.70 -10.82 4.78
CA GLY A 111 12.29 -9.47 5.22
C GLY A 111 12.84 -9.11 6.59
N VAL A 112 12.79 -10.04 7.55
CA VAL A 112 13.41 -9.86 8.89
C VAL A 112 14.92 -9.71 8.78
N LEU A 113 15.57 -10.51 7.94
CA LEU A 113 17.01 -10.40 7.68
C LEU A 113 17.36 -9.01 7.14
N ILE A 114 16.63 -8.51 6.14
CA ILE A 114 16.83 -7.17 5.59
C ILE A 114 16.60 -6.09 6.68
N ALA A 115 15.55 -6.25 7.50
CA ALA A 115 15.26 -5.30 8.58
C ALA A 115 16.37 -5.23 9.63
N LEU A 116 17.02 -6.35 9.96
CA LEU A 116 18.16 -6.38 10.90
C LEU A 116 19.35 -5.55 10.40
N PHE A 117 19.55 -5.48 9.08
CA PHE A 117 20.60 -4.67 8.44
C PHE A 117 20.12 -3.26 8.03
N ALA A 118 18.92 -2.84 8.44
CA ALA A 118 18.38 -1.53 8.07
C ALA A 118 19.22 -0.37 8.64
N GLY A 119 19.78 -0.52 9.84
CA GLY A 119 20.69 0.47 10.44
C GLY A 119 21.95 0.67 9.60
N THR A 120 22.63 -0.43 9.25
CA THR A 120 23.78 -0.37 8.33
C THR A 120 23.43 0.21 6.96
N ALA A 121 22.24 -0.07 6.43
CA ALA A 121 21.81 0.52 5.17
C ALA A 121 21.57 2.04 5.30
N ALA A 122 21.06 2.50 6.45
CA ALA A 122 20.88 3.92 6.74
C ALA A 122 22.24 4.64 6.87
N ASP A 123 23.23 4.05 7.52
CA ASP A 123 24.57 4.65 7.66
C ASP A 123 25.27 4.81 6.30
N LEU A 124 25.09 3.82 5.41
CA LEU A 124 25.61 3.90 4.05
C LEU A 124 25.02 5.07 3.25
N SER A 125 23.81 5.53 3.58
CA SER A 125 23.21 6.69 2.91
C SER A 125 24.01 7.98 3.16
N VAL A 126 24.68 8.10 4.31
CA VAL A 126 25.51 9.27 4.65
C VAL A 126 26.76 9.38 3.74
N LEU A 127 27.20 8.27 3.14
CA LEU A 127 28.33 8.25 2.22
C LEU A 127 27.95 8.77 0.82
N VAL A 128 26.66 8.81 0.48
CA VAL A 128 26.17 9.21 -0.84
C VAL A 128 25.79 10.70 -0.83
N PRO A 129 26.30 11.51 -1.79
CA PRO A 129 25.86 12.89 -1.95
C PRO A 129 24.33 13.03 -2.00
N PRO A 130 23.72 14.00 -1.27
CA PRO A 130 22.26 14.13 -1.19
C PRO A 130 21.58 14.27 -2.56
N VAL A 131 22.23 14.94 -3.53
CA VAL A 131 21.71 15.09 -4.89
C VAL A 131 21.54 13.74 -5.60
N LEU A 132 22.46 12.79 -5.38
CA LEU A 132 22.36 11.45 -5.95
C LEU A 132 21.26 10.64 -5.26
N LEU A 133 21.12 10.75 -3.94
CA LEU A 133 20.02 10.12 -3.21
C LEU A 133 18.65 10.60 -3.69
N LEU A 134 18.46 11.92 -3.83
CA LEU A 134 17.21 12.48 -4.36
C LEU A 134 16.96 12.04 -5.80
N GLY A 135 17.99 12.02 -6.64
CA GLY A 135 17.88 11.54 -8.02
C GLY A 135 17.46 10.07 -8.10
N MET A 136 18.07 9.21 -7.28
CA MET A 136 17.71 7.79 -7.20
C MET A 136 16.31 7.58 -6.62
N ALA A 137 15.94 8.32 -5.59
CA ALA A 137 14.59 8.27 -5.01
C ALA A 137 13.53 8.67 -6.06
N GLY A 138 13.77 9.75 -6.82
CA GLY A 138 12.92 10.16 -7.92
C GLY A 138 12.79 9.08 -9.01
N LEU A 139 13.90 8.50 -9.45
CA LEU A 139 13.90 7.41 -10.43
C LEU A 139 13.20 6.16 -9.90
N ALA A 140 13.33 5.84 -8.62
CA ALA A 140 12.64 4.72 -7.98
C ALA A 140 11.11 4.92 -7.91
N LEU A 141 10.63 6.17 -7.90
CA LEU A 141 9.21 6.50 -7.94
C LEU A 141 8.62 6.53 -9.36
N MET A 142 9.45 6.60 -10.41
CA MET A 142 8.98 6.66 -11.80
C MET A 142 8.03 5.49 -12.18
N PRO A 143 8.30 4.22 -11.82
CA PRO A 143 7.37 3.13 -12.12
C PRO A 143 6.01 3.31 -11.45
N ALA A 144 5.97 3.79 -10.21
CA ALA A 144 4.72 4.04 -9.49
C ALA A 144 3.93 5.19 -10.13
N LEU A 145 4.61 6.26 -10.56
CA LEU A 145 4.00 7.36 -11.30
C LEU A 145 3.41 6.90 -12.63
N VAL A 146 4.17 6.13 -13.42
CA VAL A 146 3.69 5.58 -14.70
C VAL A 146 2.50 4.65 -14.49
N ALA A 147 2.52 3.81 -13.45
CA ALA A 147 1.41 2.94 -13.10
C ALA A 147 0.14 3.74 -12.76
N ALA A 148 0.26 4.77 -11.91
CA ALA A 148 -0.86 5.64 -11.55
C ALA A 148 -1.46 6.34 -12.78
N LEU A 149 -0.63 6.89 -13.67
CA LEU A 149 -1.08 7.54 -14.91
C LEU A 149 -1.81 6.57 -15.85
N ARG A 150 -1.33 5.32 -15.96
CA ARG A 150 -2.01 4.29 -16.74
C ARG A 150 -3.37 3.93 -16.13
N GLU A 151 -3.42 3.78 -14.81
CA GLU A 151 -4.64 3.41 -14.08
C GLU A 151 -5.74 4.47 -14.23
N ILE A 152 -5.39 5.76 -14.21
CA ILE A 152 -6.31 6.88 -14.48
C ILE A 152 -7.04 6.72 -15.83
N THR A 153 -6.39 6.13 -16.82
CA THR A 153 -6.93 5.99 -18.19
C THR A 153 -7.56 4.64 -18.50
N THR A 154 -7.53 3.68 -17.56
CA THR A 154 -7.95 2.29 -17.82
C THR A 154 -9.46 2.10 -17.66
N GLY A 155 -10.11 2.90 -16.81
CA GLY A 155 -11.51 2.74 -16.46
C GLY A 155 -12.49 3.62 -17.25
N PRO A 156 -13.81 3.43 -17.04
CA PRO A 156 -14.85 4.29 -17.60
C PRO A 156 -14.90 5.69 -16.95
N LEU A 157 -14.04 5.93 -15.95
CA LEU A 157 -13.91 7.15 -15.16
C LEU A 157 -12.48 7.69 -15.36
N VAL A 158 -12.34 8.85 -15.97
CA VAL A 158 -11.05 9.48 -16.27
C VAL A 158 -10.92 10.82 -15.56
N LEU A 159 -11.98 11.63 -15.52
CA LEU A 159 -11.95 12.96 -14.88
C LEU A 159 -11.76 12.84 -13.37
N GLY A 160 -12.49 11.95 -12.70
CA GLY A 160 -12.35 11.76 -11.26
C GLY A 160 -10.92 11.44 -10.81
N PRO A 161 -10.31 10.36 -11.33
CA PRO A 161 -8.93 9.99 -10.99
C PRO A 161 -7.90 11.06 -11.38
N LEU A 162 -8.10 11.79 -12.48
CA LEU A 162 -7.21 12.89 -12.89
C LEU A 162 -7.23 14.05 -11.88
N PHE A 163 -8.43 14.43 -11.40
CA PHE A 163 -8.57 15.44 -10.35
C PHE A 163 -7.99 14.95 -9.02
N ALA A 164 -8.23 13.69 -8.64
CA ALA A 164 -7.63 13.10 -7.45
C ALA A 164 -6.10 13.19 -7.49
N PHE A 165 -5.50 12.83 -8.63
CA PHE A 165 -4.06 12.89 -8.84
C PHE A 165 -3.52 14.32 -8.74
N THR A 166 -4.20 15.28 -9.35
CA THR A 166 -3.78 16.70 -9.32
C THR A 166 -3.88 17.29 -7.91
N ILE A 167 -4.93 16.95 -7.16
CA ILE A 167 -5.10 17.39 -5.77
C ILE A 167 -4.05 16.73 -4.87
N ALA A 168 -3.73 15.45 -5.08
CA ALA A 168 -2.69 14.75 -4.32
C ALA A 168 -1.29 15.35 -4.52
N LEU A 169 -1.02 15.95 -5.69
CA LEU A 169 0.23 16.67 -5.97
C LEU A 169 0.27 18.10 -5.43
N SER A 170 -0.86 18.62 -4.96
CA SER A 170 -0.96 19.98 -4.43
C SER A 170 -0.62 20.02 -2.93
N ASP A 171 -0.22 21.19 -2.43
CA ASP A 171 -0.09 21.45 -0.99
C ASP A 171 -1.43 21.88 -0.35
N MET A 172 -2.55 21.43 -0.92
CA MET A 172 -3.88 21.82 -0.45
C MET A 172 -4.17 21.25 0.94
N THR A 173 -4.44 22.16 1.87
CA THR A 173 -4.90 21.83 3.23
C THR A 173 -6.16 22.62 3.54
N LEU A 174 -7.26 21.92 3.84
CA LEU A 174 -8.52 22.55 4.26
C LEU A 174 -9.01 21.88 5.53
N PHE A 175 -9.42 22.67 6.53
CA PHE A 175 -9.90 22.17 7.83
C PHE A 175 -8.92 21.23 8.55
N GLY A 176 -7.60 21.39 8.32
CA GLY A 176 -6.56 20.53 8.87
C GLY A 176 -6.45 19.15 8.19
N LEU A 177 -7.19 18.92 7.10
CA LEU A 177 -7.11 17.72 6.27
C LEU A 177 -6.12 17.96 5.12
N GLY A 178 -5.18 17.04 4.96
CA GLY A 178 -4.16 17.08 3.91
C GLY A 178 -4.70 16.74 2.52
N PRO A 179 -3.85 16.88 1.49
CA PRO A 179 -4.23 16.73 0.09
C PRO A 179 -4.71 15.32 -0.25
N PHE A 180 -4.18 14.28 0.37
CA PHE A 180 -4.61 12.89 0.10
C PHE A 180 -6.06 12.61 0.50
N PHE A 181 -6.55 13.24 1.56
CA PHE A 181 -7.96 13.12 1.96
C PHE A 181 -8.86 13.81 0.92
N TRP A 182 -8.52 15.04 0.55
CA TRP A 182 -9.29 15.80 -0.42
C TRP A 182 -9.21 15.22 -1.84
N ALA A 183 -8.11 14.59 -2.21
CA ALA A 183 -7.97 13.87 -3.46
C ALA A 183 -9.03 12.76 -3.57
N LEU A 184 -9.22 11.97 -2.51
CA LEU A 184 -10.26 10.94 -2.47
C LEU A 184 -11.66 11.57 -2.51
N VAL A 185 -11.94 12.58 -1.69
CA VAL A 185 -13.29 13.17 -1.59
C VAL A 185 -13.67 13.90 -2.88
N LEU A 186 -12.84 14.85 -3.33
CA LEU A 186 -13.12 15.69 -4.49
C LEU A 186 -12.97 14.91 -5.80
N GLY A 187 -11.97 14.03 -5.91
CA GLY A 187 -11.84 13.15 -7.08
C GLY A 187 -13.05 12.26 -7.26
N THR A 188 -13.54 11.65 -6.18
CA THR A 188 -14.79 10.86 -6.21
C THR A 188 -16.00 11.74 -6.53
N ALA A 189 -16.12 12.92 -5.93
CA ALA A 189 -17.22 13.84 -6.19
C ALA A 189 -17.27 14.30 -7.66
N VAL A 190 -16.12 14.65 -8.25
CA VAL A 190 -16.00 15.01 -9.67
C VAL A 190 -16.45 13.84 -10.54
N SER A 191 -16.00 12.63 -10.22
CA SER A 191 -16.40 11.43 -10.95
C SER A 191 -17.92 11.21 -10.89
N LEU A 192 -18.53 11.35 -9.70
CA LEU A 192 -19.97 11.19 -9.50
C LEU A 192 -20.82 12.27 -10.18
N LEU A 193 -20.29 13.48 -10.34
CA LEU A 193 -21.00 14.60 -10.95
C LEU A 193 -20.88 14.59 -12.47
N SER A 194 -19.66 14.40 -12.97
CA SER A 194 -19.32 14.55 -14.39
C SER A 194 -19.38 13.24 -15.19
N GLU A 195 -19.23 12.09 -14.53
CA GLU A 195 -19.07 10.79 -15.19
C GLU A 195 -20.14 9.77 -14.74
N ARG A 196 -21.37 10.25 -14.50
CA ARG A 196 -22.50 9.44 -14.02
C ARG A 196 -22.76 8.18 -14.85
N ASP A 197 -22.63 8.28 -16.16
CA ASP A 197 -22.84 7.14 -17.05
C ASP A 197 -21.66 6.15 -17.01
N GLY A 198 -20.44 6.63 -16.74
CA GLY A 198 -19.27 5.79 -16.46
C GLY A 198 -19.43 5.01 -15.17
N TRP A 199 -19.99 5.63 -14.12
CA TRP A 199 -20.31 4.98 -12.85
C TRP A 199 -21.32 3.84 -13.00
N LYS A 200 -22.37 4.05 -13.81
CA LYS A 200 -23.34 3.00 -14.10
C LYS A 200 -22.71 1.82 -14.84
N ARG A 201 -21.76 2.08 -15.75
CA ARG A 201 -21.03 1.01 -16.45
C ARG A 201 -20.11 0.23 -15.51
N SER A 202 -19.36 0.92 -14.63
CA SER A 202 -18.51 0.25 -13.65
C SER A 202 -19.30 -0.62 -12.66
N ASP A 203 -20.49 -0.17 -12.26
CA ASP A 203 -21.36 -0.94 -11.35
C ASP A 203 -21.94 -2.19 -12.04
N ASN A 204 -22.26 -2.08 -13.34
CA ASN A 204 -22.74 -3.21 -14.13
C ASN A 204 -21.65 -4.29 -14.33
N ASP A 205 -20.41 -3.89 -14.55
CA ASP A 205 -19.25 -4.80 -14.65
C ASP A 205 -18.87 -5.43 -13.29
N ALA A 206 -19.17 -4.75 -12.18
CA ALA A 206 -18.98 -5.28 -10.83
C ALA A 206 -20.06 -6.32 -10.43
N SER A 207 -21.20 -6.36 -11.14
CA SER A 207 -22.30 -7.27 -10.83
C SER A 207 -21.96 -8.75 -11.17
N PRO A 208 -22.26 -9.73 -10.29
CA PRO A 208 -21.89 -11.13 -10.51
C PRO A 208 -22.51 -11.79 -11.75
N SER A 209 -23.57 -11.21 -12.31
CA SER A 209 -24.31 -11.70 -13.47
C SER A 209 -23.57 -11.52 -14.80
N ALA A 210 -22.50 -10.73 -14.85
CA ALA A 210 -21.76 -10.43 -16.09
C ALA A 210 -20.59 -11.39 -16.37
N ARG A 211 -20.26 -12.32 -15.47
CA ARG A 211 -19.18 -13.29 -15.72
C ARG A 211 -19.72 -14.46 -16.57
N PRO A 212 -19.25 -14.65 -17.82
CA PRO A 212 -19.59 -15.85 -18.57
C PRO A 212 -19.10 -17.07 -17.78
N ALA A 213 -19.99 -18.05 -17.60
CA ALA A 213 -19.63 -19.36 -17.08
C ALA A 213 -18.63 -19.99 -18.06
N ALA A 214 -17.37 -20.08 -17.65
CA ALA A 214 -16.29 -20.76 -18.35
C ALA A 214 -15.80 -21.91 -17.49
#